data_AF-A0A7C2EYM9-F1
#
_entry.id   AF-A0A7C2EYM9-F1
#
_cell.length_a   1.000
_cell.length_b   1.000
_cell.length_c   1.000
_cell.angle_alpha   90.00
_cell.angle_beta   90.00
_cell.angle_gamma   90.00
#
_symmetry.space_group_name_H-M   'P 1'
#
loop_
_entity.id
_entity.type
_entity.pdbx_description
1 polymer ?
#
loop_
_entity_poly.entity_id
_entity_poly.type
_entity_poly.pdbx_seq_one_letter_code
_entity_poly.pdbx_strand_id
1 'polypeptide(L)' 'MPQLLVRNLDEDTIERLKASAKRHGRSLQGHVKAVLEEATVFSPEEVSAVARKWRAKFAGKRFSDSAKLIREDRQR' A
#
# COMPACT_ATOMS: atom_id res chain seq x y z
N MET A 1 -15.18 15.08 18.25
CA MET A 1 -14.04 14.54 17.46
C MET A 1 -13.46 13.39 18.27
N PRO A 2 -13.47 12.15 17.76
CA PRO A 2 -12.77 11.07 18.44
C PRO A 2 -11.28 11.41 18.55
N GLN A 3 -10.66 11.08 19.69
CA GLN A 3 -9.25 11.35 19.99
C GLN A 3 -8.60 10.06 20.49
N LEU A 4 -7.39 9.78 20.01
CA LEU A 4 -6.62 8.59 20.34
C LEU A 4 -5.25 9.02 20.87
N LEU A 5 -4.87 8.52 22.04
CA LEU A 5 -3.54 8.68 22.63
C LEU A 5 -2.83 7.33 22.60
N VAL A 6 -1.71 7.24 21.89
CA VAL A 6 -0.83 6.06 21.90
C VAL A 6 0.34 6.36 22.82
N ARG A 7 0.46 5.60 23.92
CA ARG A 7 1.53 5.77 24.91
C ARG A 7 2.66 4.80 24.64
N ASN A 8 3.85 5.13 25.13
CA ASN A 8 5.04 4.26 25.11
C ASN A 8 5.44 3.80 23.69
N LEU A 9 5.40 4.72 22.72
CA LEU A 9 5.99 4.47 21.40
C LEU A 9 7.50 4.59 21.49
N ASP A 10 8.21 3.63 20.91
CA ASP A 10 9.66 3.70 20.79
C ASP A 10 10.08 4.92 19.97
N GLU A 11 11.16 5.59 20.39
CA GLU A 11 11.73 6.76 19.73
C GLU A 11 12.01 6.48 18.24
N ASP A 12 12.57 5.31 17.94
CA ASP A 12 12.86 4.85 16.58
C ASP A 12 11.60 4.78 15.71
N THR A 13 10.46 4.42 16.29
CA THR A 13 9.19 4.35 15.58
C THR A 13 8.69 5.75 15.25
N ILE A 14 8.81 6.68 16.20
CA ILE A 14 8.45 8.09 15.99
C ILE A 14 9.31 8.70 14.86
N GLU A 15 10.62 8.44 14.85
CA GLU A 15 11.52 8.97 13.82
C GLU A 15 11.21 8.40 12.43
N ARG A 16 10.92 7.10 12.32
CA ARG A 16 10.47 6.49 11.06
C ARG A 16 9.15 7.09 10.56
N LEU A 17 8.20 7.35 11.46
CA LEU A 17 6.93 7.97 11.11
C LEU A 17 7.12 9.43 10.64
N LYS A 18 8.00 10.20 11.29
CA LYS A 18 8.34 11.56 10.85
C LYS A 18 8.98 11.56 9.46
N ALA A 19 9.94 10.67 9.22
CA ALA A 19 10.59 10.53 7.92
C ALA A 19 9.59 10.17 6.82
N SER A 20 8.69 9.24 7.10
CA SER A 20 7.59 8.87 6.19
C SER A 20 6.64 10.05 5.94
N ALA A 21 6.21 10.76 6.99
CA ALA A 21 5.35 11.93 6.87
C ALA A 21 5.98 13.01 5.96
N LYS A 22 7.28 13.28 6.13
CA LYS A 22 8.03 14.22 5.28
C LYS A 22 8.06 13.78 3.82
N ARG A 23 8.29 12.49 3.55
CA ARG A 23 8.25 11.93 2.18
C ARG A 23 6.90 12.10 1.51
N HIS A 24 5.82 11.98 2.28
CA HIS A 24 4.45 12.14 1.78
C HIS A 24 3.95 13.59 1.80
N GLY A 25 4.76 14.56 2.23
CA GLY A 25 4.37 15.98 2.30
C GLY A 25 3.24 16.26 3.29
N ARG A 26 3.13 15.46 4.35
CA ARG A 26 2.06 15.55 5.36
C ARG A 26 2.64 15.83 6.75
N SER A 27 1.83 16.40 7.64
CA SER A 27 2.15 16.44 9.07
C SER A 27 2.22 15.02 9.65
N LEU A 28 2.93 14.84 10.77
CA LEU A 28 3.00 13.54 11.45
C LEU A 28 1.60 13.02 11.81
N GLN A 29 0.75 13.88 12.39
CA GLN A 29 -0.63 13.53 12.73
C GLN A 29 -1.44 13.14 11.49
N GLY A 30 -1.32 13.87 10.38
CA GLY A 30 -2.01 13.55 9.14
C GLY A 30 -1.54 12.25 8.50
N HIS A 31 -0.24 11.95 8.58
CA HIS A 31 0.32 10.69 8.11
C HIS A 31 -0.19 9.51 8.95
N VAL A 32 -0.12 9.61 10.28
CA VAL A 32 -0.60 8.56 11.19
C VAL A 32 -2.10 8.33 11.02
N LYS A 33 -2.89 9.39 10.87
CA LYS A 33 -4.32 9.27 10.57
C LYS A 33 -4.55 8.46 9.28
N ALA A 34 -3.86 8.81 8.19
CA ALA A 34 -4.01 8.11 6.92
C ALA A 34 -3.62 6.64 7.01
N VAL A 35 -2.54 6.31 7.73
CA VAL A 35 -2.12 4.92 7.95
C VAL A 35 -3.16 4.14 8.74
N LEU A 36 -3.72 4.73 9.80
CA LEU A 36 -4.78 4.08 10.59
C LEU A 36 -6.06 3.87 9.76
N GLU A 37 -6.47 4.87 8.99
CA GLU A 37 -7.63 4.75 8.09
C GLU A 37 -7.39 3.66 7.04
N GLU A 38 -6.25 3.67 6.36
CA GLU A 38 -5.88 2.67 5.34
C GLU A 38 -5.81 1.25 5.93
N ALA A 39 -5.26 1.09 7.14
CA ALA A 39 -5.20 -0.19 7.83
C ALA A 39 -6.59 -0.74 8.19
N THR A 40 -7.62 0.11 8.25
CA THR A 40 -9.01 -0.31 8.48
C THR A 40 -9.80 -0.62 7.21
N VAL A 41 -9.29 -0.22 6.03
CA VAL A 41 -10.01 -0.44 4.75
C VAL A 41 -10.00 -1.90 4.33
N PHE A 42 -8.96 -2.67 4.70
CA PHE A 42 -8.87 -4.07 4.33
C PHE A 42 -8.46 -4.94 5.52
N SER A 43 -9.31 -5.89 5.89
CA SER A 43 -8.88 -7.03 6.69
C SER A 43 -7.81 -7.81 5.92
N PRO A 44 -6.77 -8.37 6.58
CA PRO A 44 -5.83 -9.30 5.95
C PRO A 44 -6.53 -10.43 5.17
N GLU A 45 -7.71 -10.84 5.63
CA GLU A 45 -8.57 -11.84 5.00
C GLU A 45 -9.15 -11.34 3.66
N GLU A 46 -9.56 -10.07 3.60
CA GLU A 46 -10.08 -9.41 2.40
C GLU A 46 -8.98 -9.20 1.37
N VAL A 47 -7.79 -8.76 1.79
CA VAL A 47 -6.62 -8.67 0.90
C VAL A 47 -6.28 -10.03 0.30
N SER A 48 -6.25 -11.08 1.14
CA SER A 48 -6.01 -12.46 0.70
C SER A 48 -7.09 -12.96 -0.25
N ALA A 49 -8.36 -12.63 -0.01
CA ALA A 49 -9.48 -12.99 -0.87
C ALA A 49 -9.39 -12.31 -2.24
N VAL A 50 -9.08 -11.01 -2.27
CA VAL A 50 -8.88 -10.25 -3.52
C VAL A 50 -7.70 -10.84 -4.31
N ALA A 51 -6.56 -11.07 -3.65
CA ALA A 51 -5.38 -11.67 -4.29
C ALA A 51 -5.67 -13.07 -4.83
N ARG A 52 -6.40 -13.92 -4.09
CA ARG A 52 -6.85 -15.24 -4.57
C ARG A 52 -7.77 -15.13 -5.77
N LYS A 53 -8.73 -14.21 -5.76
CA LYS A 53 -9.66 -13.97 -6.88
C LYS A 53 -8.90 -13.59 -8.16
N TRP A 54 -7.92 -12.71 -8.06
CA TRP A 54 -7.08 -12.33 -9.21
C TRP A 54 -6.20 -13.49 -9.68
N ARG A 55 -5.57 -14.24 -8.77
CA ARG A 55 -4.80 -15.44 -9.13
C ARG A 55 -5.67 -16.48 -9.84
N ALA A 56 -6.89 -16.73 -9.37
CA ALA A 56 -7.84 -17.64 -10.03
C ALA A 56 -8.24 -17.13 -11.43
N LYS A 57 -8.50 -15.82 -11.57
CA LYS A 57 -8.86 -15.20 -12.87
C LYS A 57 -7.74 -15.30 -13.92
N PHE A 58 -6.49 -15.37 -13.47
CA PHE A 58 -5.31 -15.48 -14.31
C PHE A 58 -4.71 -16.89 -14.36
N ALA A 59 -5.22 -17.83 -13.56
CA ALA A 59 -4.80 -19.21 -13.57
C ALA A 59 -5.06 -19.83 -14.95
N GLY A 60 -4.08 -20.55 -15.49
CA GLY A 60 -4.15 -21.18 -16.81
C GLY A 60 -4.00 -20.23 -18.00
N LYS A 61 -3.84 -18.92 -17.79
CA LYS A 61 -3.56 -17.96 -18.87
C LYS A 61 -2.06 -17.83 -19.10
N ARG A 62 -1.61 -18.08 -20.33
CA ARG A 62 -0.27 -17.70 -20.78
C ARG A 62 -0.30 -16.24 -21.23
N PHE A 63 0.40 -15.39 -20.51
CA PHE A 63 0.62 -14.01 -20.92
C PHE A 63 1.86 -13.95 -21.83
N SER A 64 1.77 -13.15 -22.89
CA SER A 64 2.94 -12.78 -23.68
C SER A 64 3.86 -11.88 -22.86
N ASP A 65 5.15 -11.86 -23.21
CA ASP A 65 6.08 -10.92 -22.61
C ASP A 65 5.68 -9.49 -22.98
N SER A 66 5.14 -8.77 -21.99
CA SER A 66 4.71 -7.38 -22.15
C SER A 66 5.86 -6.46 -22.53
N ALA A 67 7.09 -6.76 -22.10
CA ALA A 67 8.27 -5.98 -22.46
C ALA A 67 8.62 -6.13 -23.95
N LYS A 68 8.26 -7.25 -24.59
CA LYS A 68 8.43 -7.44 -26.03
C LYS A 68 7.40 -6.65 -26.82
N LEU A 69 6.12 -6.71 -26.42
CA LEU A 69 5.03 -5.98 -27.07
C LEU A 69 5.22 -4.46 -27.01
N ILE A 70 5.67 -3.93 -25.86
CA ILE A 70 5.95 -2.50 -25.70
C ILE A 70 7.11 -2.04 -26.59
N ARG A 71 8.14 -2.90 -26.80
CA ARG A 71 9.26 -2.58 -27.69
C ARG A 71 8.84 -2.56 -29.15
N GLU A 72 8.00 -3.50 -29.57
CA GLU A 72 7.45 -3.54 -30.94
C GLU A 72 6.60 -2.29 -31.24
N ASP A 73 5.80 -1.84 -30.28
CA ASP A 73 4.96 -0.63 -30.43
C ASP A 73 5.79 0.66 -30.53
N ARG A 74 6.91 0.77 -29.79
CA ARG A 74 7.83 1.92 -29.86
C ARG A 74 8.64 2.01 -31.17
N GLN A 75 8.64 0.95 -31.98
CA GLN A 75 9.37 0.90 -33.26
C GLN A 75 8.46 1.18 -34.47
N ARG A 76 7.21 1.60 -34.24
CA ARG A 76 6.27 2.12 -35.25
C ARG A 76 6.31 3.65 -35.26
#